data_AF-A0A7W6GRA0-F1
#
_entry.id   AF-A0A7W6GRA0-F1
#
_cell.length_a   1.000
_cell.length_b   1.000
_cell.length_c   1.000
_cell.angle_alpha   90.00
_cell.angle_beta   90.00
_cell.angle_gamma   90.00
#
_symmetry.space_group_name_H-M   'P 1'
#
loop_
_entity.id
_entity.type
_entity.pdbx_description
1 polymer ?
#
loop_
_entity_poly.entity_id
_entity_poly.type
_entity_poly.pdbx_seq_one_letter_code
_entity_poly.pdbx_strand_id
1 'polypeptide(L)' 'MSGAATTETLLQRLAHAQVVLAGLVVEDTAFLPFFERVEQEIEMLRSKSQALERARKLAAG' A
#
# COMPACT_ATOMS: atom_id res chain seq x y z
N MET A 1 6.26 19.36 6.14
CA MET A 1 5.72 18.19 6.87
C MET A 1 4.63 17.40 6.09
N SER A 2 4.61 17.34 4.74
CA SER A 2 3.37 16.94 4.04
C SER A 2 3.38 15.58 3.30
N GLY A 3 4.53 15.02 2.91
CA GLY A 3 4.59 13.78 2.09
C GLY A 3 4.43 12.45 2.83
N ALA A 4 4.89 12.36 4.08
CA ALA A 4 4.82 11.12 4.86
C ALA A 4 3.39 10.86 5.38
N ALA A 5 2.72 11.90 5.86
CA ALA A 5 1.34 11.80 6.35
C ALA A 5 0.37 11.41 5.22
N THR A 6 0.56 11.93 4.01
CA THR A 6 -0.25 11.59 2.84
C THR A 6 -0.03 10.14 2.37
N THR A 7 1.22 9.65 2.43
CA THR A 7 1.54 8.25 2.14
C THR A 7 0.88 7.30 3.14
N GLU A 8 0.94 7.64 4.43
CA GLU A 8 0.30 6.86 5.49
C GLU A 8 -1.22 6.81 5.34
N THR A 9 -1.86 7.96 5.08
CA THR A 9 -3.31 8.00 4.81
C THR A 9 -3.69 7.18 3.57
N LEU A 10 -2.87 7.20 2.51
CA LEU A 10 -3.12 6.39 1.32
C LEU A 10 -2.98 4.89 1.61
N LEU A 11 -1.95 4.48 2.37
CA LEU A 11 -1.76 3.09 2.80
C LEU A 11 -2.96 2.58 3.60
N GLN A 12 -3.48 3.37 4.52
CA GLN A 12 -4.67 3.01 5.32
C GLN A 12 -5.91 2.83 4.44
N ARG A 13 -6.10 3.70 3.46
CA ARG A 13 -7.22 3.59 2.50
C ARG A 13 -7.11 2.35 1.62
N LEU A 14 -5.90 2.04 1.14
CA LEU A 14 -5.65 0.83 0.34
C LEU A 14 -5.81 -0.45 1.17
N ALA A 15 -5.34 -0.46 2.41
CA ALA A 15 -5.53 -1.59 3.32
C ALA A 15 -7.02 -1.85 3.60
N HIS A 16 -7.81 -0.79 3.77
CA HIS A 16 -9.26 -0.93 3.89
C HIS A 16 -9.90 -1.48 2.61
N ALA A 17 -9.51 -0.96 1.43
CA ALA A 17 -10.01 -1.47 0.15
C ALA A 17 -9.65 -2.94 -0.07
N GLN A 18 -8.45 -3.38 0.33
CA GLN A 18 -8.01 -4.77 0.26
C GLN A 18 -8.94 -5.70 1.05
N VAL A 19 -9.33 -5.31 2.28
CA VAL A 19 -10.25 -6.10 3.12
C VAL A 19 -11.64 -6.20 2.48
N VAL A 20 -12.16 -5.10 1.94
CA VAL A 20 -13.46 -5.11 1.24
C VAL A 20 -13.41 -6.00 0.00
N LEU A 21 -12.37 -5.86 -0.82
CA LEU A 21 -12.18 -6.66 -2.02
C LEU A 21 -11.97 -8.14 -1.71
N ALA A 22 -11.31 -8.50 -0.60
CA ALA A 22 -11.17 -9.88 -0.18
C ALA A 22 -12.55 -10.54 0.06
N GLY A 23 -13.48 -9.82 0.69
CA GLY A 23 -14.85 -10.29 0.85
C GLY A 23 -15.57 -10.48 -0.50
N LEU A 24 -15.44 -9.48 -1.39
CA LEU A 24 -16.06 -9.54 -2.71
C LEU A 24 -15.48 -10.65 -3.60
N VAL A 25 -14.18 -10.96 -3.51
CA VAL A 25 -13.54 -12.05 -4.27
C VAL A 25 -14.08 -13.42 -3.87
N VAL A 26 -14.41 -13.60 -2.58
CA VAL A 26 -15.03 -14.84 -2.09
C VAL A 26 -16.44 -15.02 -2.68
N GLU A 27 -17.18 -13.91 -2.87
CA GLU A 27 -18.52 -13.93 -3.44
C GLU A 27 -18.51 -14.03 -4.98
N ASP A 28 -17.59 -13.33 -5.64
CA ASP A 28 -17.42 -13.30 -7.09
C ASP A 28 -15.96 -13.06 -7.48
N THR A 29 -15.37 -14.04 -8.17
CA THR A 29 -13.99 -13.97 -8.66
C THR A 29 -13.73 -12.84 -9.67
N ALA A 30 -14.77 -12.21 -10.22
CA ALA A 30 -14.65 -11.03 -11.08
C ALA A 30 -13.93 -9.86 -10.36
N PHE A 31 -13.93 -9.83 -9.03
CA PHE A 31 -13.24 -8.82 -8.25
C PHE A 31 -11.74 -9.07 -8.07
N LEU A 32 -11.23 -10.27 -8.42
CA LEU A 32 -9.84 -10.66 -8.21
C LEU A 32 -8.81 -9.70 -8.83
N PRO A 33 -8.99 -9.20 -10.08
CA PRO A 33 -8.03 -8.27 -10.67
C PRO A 33 -7.90 -6.95 -9.90
N PHE A 34 -8.99 -6.50 -9.26
CA PHE A 34 -8.96 -5.28 -8.45
C PHE A 34 -8.26 -5.52 -7.11
N PHE A 35 -8.49 -6.68 -6.50
CA PHE A 35 -7.79 -7.10 -5.29
C PHE A 35 -6.28 -7.15 -5.50
N GLU A 36 -5.82 -7.87 -6.53
CA GLU A 36 -4.39 -8.00 -6.87
C GLU A 36 -3.74 -6.64 -7.13
N ARG A 37 -4.45 -5.73 -7.80
CA ARG A 37 -3.96 -4.37 -8.05
C ARG A 37 -3.73 -3.60 -6.75
N VAL A 38 -4.66 -3.68 -5.79
CA VAL A 38 -4.53 -3.02 -4.50
C VAL A 38 -3.35 -3.60 -3.71
N GLU A 39 -3.14 -4.92 -3.76
CA GLU A 39 -1.98 -5.56 -3.13
C GLU A 39 -0.66 -5.04 -3.70
N GLN A 40 -0.56 -4.93 -5.02
CA GLN A 40 0.62 -4.38 -5.69
C GLN A 40 0.89 -2.92 -5.30
N GLU A 41 -0.17 -2.11 -5.21
CA GLU A 41 -0.05 -0.69 -4.83
C GLU A 41 0.40 -0.52 -3.38
N ILE A 42 -0.08 -1.36 -2.45
CA ILE A 42 0.39 -1.40 -1.06
C ILE A 42 1.87 -1.76 -1.00
N GLU A 43 2.30 -2.81 -1.70
CA GLU A 43 3.69 -3.26 -1.70
C GLU A 43 4.64 -2.22 -2.30
N MET A 44 4.20 -1.56 -3.37
CA MET A 44 4.94 -0.45 -3.98
C MET A 44 5.13 0.72 -3.01
N LEU A 45 4.11 1.10 -2.23
CA LEU A 45 4.25 2.18 -1.24
C LEU A 45 5.15 1.78 -0.07
N ARG A 46 5.05 0.53 0.40
CA ARG A 46 5.93 -0.01 1.45
C ARG A 46 7.39 -0.03 1.00
N SER A 47 7.67 -0.53 -0.20
CA SER A 47 9.03 -0.58 -0.74
C SER A 47 9.66 0.81 -0.88
N LYS A 48 8.89 1.82 -1.33
CA LYS A 48 9.32 3.23 -1.40
C LYS A 48 9.63 3.80 -0.01
N SER A 49 8.77 3.53 0.98
CA SER A 49 9.00 3.98 2.36
C SER A 49 10.29 3.36 2.94
N GLN A 50 10.49 2.06 2.75
CA GLN A 50 11.72 1.38 3.17
C GLN A 50 12.97 1.90 2.45
N ALA A 51 12.89 2.17 1.15
CA ALA A 51 14.00 2.73 0.38
C ALA A 51 14.41 4.13 0.88
N LEU A 52 13.43 4.98 1.17
CA LEU A 52 13.67 6.30 1.75
C LEU A 52 14.29 6.19 3.15
N GLU A 53 13.82 5.26 3.97
CA GLU A 53 14.38 5.02 5.30
C GLU A 53 15.84 4.55 5.23
N ARG A 54 16.17 3.64 4.31
CA ARG A 54 17.56 3.23 4.05
C ARG A 54 18.43 4.41 3.60
N ALA A 55 17.93 5.23 2.67
CA ALA A 55 18.66 6.42 2.20
C ALA A 55 18.94 7.42 3.32
N ARG A 56 17.98 7.64 4.24
CA ARG A 56 18.16 8.50 5.41
C ARG A 56 19.23 7.98 6.36
N LYS A 57 19.24 6.67 6.63
CA LYS A 57 20.26 6.05 7.49
C LYS A 57 21.66 6.19 6.91
N LEU A 58 21.80 6.06 5.58
CA LEU A 58 23.07 6.26 4.89
C LEU A 58 23.54 7.72 4.90
N ALA A 59 22.62 8.68 4.83
CA ALA A 59 22.96 10.11 4.84
C ALA A 59 23.27 10.65 6.25
N ALA A 60 22.88 9.94 7.30
CA ALA A 60 23.11 10.32 8.70
C ALA A 60 24.35 9.67 9.33
N GLY A 61 25.05 8.81 8.60
CA GLY A 61 26.32 8.17 9.00
C GLY A 61 27.49 8.71 8.19
#